data_AF-A0A509KXH9-F1
#
_entry.id   AF-A0A509KXH9-F1
#
_cell.length_a   1.000
_cell.length_b   1.000
_cell.length_c   1.000
_cell.angle_alpha   90.00
_cell.angle_beta   90.00
_cell.angle_gamma   90.00
#
_symmetry.space_group_name_H-M   'P 1'
#
loop_
_entity.id
_entity.type
_entity.pdbx_description
1 polymer ?
#
loop_
_entity_poly.entity_id
_entity_poly.type
_entity_poly.pdbx_seq_one_letter_code
_entity_poly.pdbx_strand_id
1 'polypeptide(L)'
;MKILITGGTGFVGSFLSRYLVDRDHHVIATGMRRRHNIENGDRFAYISVDTTVPGAWQDRVSEADAVINLAGRNIFCYWTETAKRRIHESRILTTRNVVGAMGKKQGPILL
;
A
#
# COMPACT_ATOMS: atom_id res chain seq x y z
N MET A 1 -6.22 -1.28 -15.60
CA MET A 1 -5.11 -0.60 -14.91
C MET A 1 -4.57 -1.49 -13.81
N LYS A 2 -3.26 -1.43 -13.56
CA LYS A 2 -2.55 -2.02 -12.43
C LYS A 2 -2.43 -0.96 -11.33
N ILE A 3 -3.07 -1.20 -10.19
CA ILE A 3 -3.14 -0.24 -9.08
C ILE A 3 -2.48 -0.87 -7.87
N LEU A 4 -1.46 -0.19 -7.33
CA LEU A 4 -0.82 -0.60 -6.08
C LEU A 4 -1.46 0.16 -4.91
N ILE A 5 -1.86 -0.55 -3.86
CA ILE A 5 -2.46 0.05 -2.66
C ILE A 5 -1.63 -0.36 -1.46
N THR A 6 -0.91 0.60 -0.86
CA THR A 6 -0.25 0.33 0.42
C THR A 6 -1.31 0.26 1.52
N GLY A 7 -1.20 -0.69 2.44
CA GLY A 7 -2.26 -0.89 3.44
C GLY A 7 -3.61 -1.33 2.83
N GLY A 8 -3.61 -1.92 1.64
CA GLY A 8 -4.81 -2.35 0.90
C GLY A 8 -5.64 -3.44 1.59
N THR A 9 -5.17 -3.99 2.72
CA THR A 9 -5.93 -4.97 3.53
C THR A 9 -6.38 -4.40 4.88
N GLY A 10 -6.15 -3.10 5.09
CA GLY A 10 -6.59 -2.36 6.27
C GLY A 10 -8.06 -1.97 6.20
N PHE A 11 -8.47 -1.09 7.12
CA PHE A 11 -9.86 -0.68 7.29
C PHE A 11 -10.45 -0.11 5.99
N VAL A 12 -9.88 0.97 5.45
CA VAL A 12 -10.33 1.56 4.17
C VAL A 12 -9.85 0.73 2.98
N GLY A 13 -8.61 0.26 3.03
CA GLY A 13 -7.95 -0.43 1.93
C GLY A 13 -8.73 -1.65 1.43
N SER A 14 -9.28 -2.46 2.34
CA SER A 14 -10.00 -3.69 1.96
C SER A 14 -11.24 -3.41 1.10
N PHE A 15 -12.04 -2.39 1.45
CA PHE A 15 -13.19 -1.97 0.64
C PHE A 15 -12.75 -1.40 -0.70
N LEU A 16 -11.70 -0.56 -0.72
CA LEU A 16 -11.19 0.03 -1.96
C LEU A 16 -10.61 -1.04 -2.90
N SER A 17 -9.84 -1.99 -2.37
CA SER A 17 -9.31 -3.11 -3.14
C SER A 17 -10.42 -3.92 -3.80
N ARG A 18 -11.47 -4.28 -3.03
CA ARG A 18 -12.62 -5.00 -3.59
C ARG A 18 -13.34 -4.17 -4.66
N TYR A 19 -13.64 -2.91 -4.36
CA TYR A 19 -14.32 -1.99 -5.28
C TYR A 19 -13.59 -1.84 -6.64
N LEU A 20 -12.26 -1.80 -6.62
CA LEU A 20 -11.44 -1.68 -7.83
C LEU A 20 -11.34 -3.00 -8.60
N VAL A 21 -11.22 -4.14 -7.91
CA VAL A 21 -11.27 -5.46 -8.55
C VAL A 21 -12.62 -5.69 -9.22
N ASP A 22 -13.72 -5.29 -8.59
CA ASP A 22 -15.08 -5.38 -9.12
C ASP A 22 -15.30 -4.49 -10.37
N ARG A 23 -14.36 -3.59 -10.67
CA ARG A 23 -14.34 -2.71 -11.85
C ARG A 23 -13.27 -3.11 -12.87
N ASP A 24 -12.86 -4.38 -12.84
CA ASP A 24 -11.88 -4.96 -13.78
C ASP A 24 -10.48 -4.31 -13.70
N HIS A 25 -10.11 -3.73 -12.56
CA HIS A 25 -8.73 -3.33 -12.29
C HIS A 25 -7.92 -4.48 -11.66
N HIS A 26 -6.60 -4.50 -11.92
CA HIS A 26 -5.66 -5.38 -11.24
C HIS A 26 -5.12 -4.68 -10.01
N VAL A 27 -5.36 -5.23 -8.83
CA VAL A 27 -4.96 -4.63 -7.55
C VAL A 27 -3.81 -5.40 -6.94
N ILE A 28 -2.72 -4.69 -6.63
CA ILE A 28 -1.64 -5.20 -5.78
C ILE A 28 -1.76 -4.51 -4.43
N ALA A 29 -2.14 -5.25 -3.39
CA ALA A 29 -2.23 -4.72 -2.03
C ALA A 29 -0.98 -5.09 -1.21
N THR A 30 -0.47 -4.15 -0.42
CA THR A 30 0.54 -4.44 0.60
C THR A 30 -0.06 -4.40 2.00
N GLY A 31 0.52 -5.16 2.94
CA GLY A 31 0.12 -5.13 4.34
C GLY A 31 0.99 -6.02 5.23
N MET A 32 0.72 -6.02 6.53
CA MET A 32 1.52 -6.76 7.52
C MET A 32 1.01 -8.19 7.80
N ARG A 33 -0.14 -8.58 7.26
CA ARG A 33 -0.67 -9.95 7.46
C ARG A 33 0.14 -10.93 6.62
N ARG A 34 0.33 -12.17 7.09
CA ARG A 34 1.07 -13.20 6.33
C ARG A 34 0.45 -13.54 4.98
N ARG A 35 -0.89 -13.54 4.91
CA ARG A 35 -1.67 -13.80 3.69
C ARG A 35 -2.97 -13.01 3.73
N HIS A 36 -3.47 -12.65 2.56
CA HIS A 36 -4.79 -12.07 2.39
C HIS A 36 -5.26 -12.35 0.98
N ASN A 37 -6.51 -12.80 0.85
CA ASN A 37 -7.16 -13.01 -0.42
C ASN A 37 -8.49 -12.26 -0.41
N ILE A 38 -8.90 -11.78 -1.58
CA ILE A 38 -10.25 -11.30 -1.83
C ILE A 38 -10.91 -12.34 -2.72
N GLU A 39 -12.17 -12.67 -2.44
CA GLU A 39 -13.01 -13.46 -3.33
C GLU A 39 -13.27 -12.64 -4.59
N ASN A 40 -12.36 -12.72 -5.60
CA ASN A 40 -12.59 -12.31 -7.00
C ASN A 40 -11.38 -12.57 -7.93
N GLY A 41 -10.86 -13.80 -7.94
CA GLY A 41 -9.99 -14.32 -9.00
C GLY A 41 -8.58 -13.72 -9.12
N ASP A 42 -7.95 -13.93 -10.28
CA ASP A 42 -6.51 -13.66 -10.57
C ASP A 42 -6.13 -12.17 -10.63
N ARG A 43 -7.07 -11.26 -10.37
CA ARG A 43 -6.88 -9.79 -10.45
C ARG A 43 -6.44 -9.15 -9.13
N PHE A 44 -6.35 -9.94 -8.06
CA PHE A 44 -5.85 -9.48 -6.77
C PHE A 44 -4.55 -10.19 -6.41
N ALA A 45 -3.50 -9.41 -6.14
CA ALA A 45 -2.25 -9.90 -5.59
C ALA A 45 -1.97 -9.23 -4.25
N TYR A 46 -1.37 -9.98 -3.33
CA TYR A 46 -1.04 -9.50 -2.00
C TYR A 46 0.43 -9.70 -1.66
N ILE A 47 1.04 -8.66 -1.09
CA ILE A 47 2.44 -8.66 -0.65
C ILE A 47 2.48 -8.37 0.84
N SER A 48 2.91 -9.38 1.61
CA SER A 48 3.16 -9.22 3.04
C SER A 48 4.48 -8.49 3.26
N VAL A 49 4.45 -7.20 3.60
CA VAL A 49 5.65 -6.37 3.74
C VAL A 49 5.43 -5.17 4.65
N ASP A 50 6.50 -4.76 5.33
CA ASP A 50 6.60 -3.45 5.99
C ASP A 50 7.07 -2.40 4.98
N THR A 51 6.15 -1.54 4.52
CA THR A 51 6.45 -0.50 3.53
C THR A 51 7.34 0.63 4.06
N THR A 52 7.60 0.69 5.36
CA THR A 52 8.56 1.66 5.95
C THR A 52 10.00 1.29 5.65
N VAL A 53 10.24 0.04 5.23
CA VAL A 53 11.56 -0.49 4.86
C VAL A 53 11.66 -0.64 3.34
N PRO A 54 12.75 -0.15 2.71
CA PRO A 54 13.02 -0.41 1.30
C PRO A 54 13.12 -1.91 0.99
N GLY A 55 12.76 -2.33 -0.21
CA GLY A 55 12.88 -3.74 -0.62
C GLY A 55 12.18 -4.06 -1.93
N ALA A 56 12.16 -5.35 -2.29
CA ALA A 56 11.67 -5.86 -3.57
C ALA A 56 10.19 -5.52 -3.87
N TRP A 57 9.40 -5.12 -2.87
CA TRP A 57 8.03 -4.65 -3.11
C TRP A 57 7.99 -3.36 -3.93
N GLN A 58 9.07 -2.56 -3.93
CA GLN A 58 9.19 -1.33 -4.72
C GLN A 58 9.23 -1.60 -6.23
N ASP A 59 9.64 -2.80 -6.66
CA ASP A 59 9.58 -3.18 -8.08
C ASP A 59 8.13 -3.23 -8.59
N ARG A 60 7.16 -3.46 -7.69
CA ARG A 60 5.73 -3.42 -8.05
C ARG A 60 5.18 -2.01 -8.14
N VAL A 61 5.85 -1.04 -7.51
CA VAL A 61 5.49 0.37 -7.59
C VAL A 61 5.81 0.90 -8.99
N SER A 62 6.96 0.56 -9.55
CA SER A 62 7.37 1.00 -10.88
C SER A 62 6.55 0.36 -12.02
N GLU A 63 5.97 -0.83 -11.78
CA GLU A 63 5.07 -1.50 -12.71
C GLU A 63 3.61 -1.00 -12.67
N ALA A 64 3.25 -0.17 -11.68
CA ALA A 64 1.86 0.25 -11.48
C ALA A 64 1.51 1.48 -12.36
N ASP A 65 0.26 1.55 -12.80
CA ASP A 65 -0.30 2.75 -13.46
C ASP A 65 -0.66 3.83 -12.43
N ALA A 66 -1.03 3.40 -11.21
CA ALA A 66 -1.38 4.27 -10.10
C ALA A 66 -0.99 3.64 -8.76
N VAL A 67 -0.64 4.48 -7.79
CA VAL A 67 -0.32 4.09 -6.41
C VAL A 67 -1.23 4.85 -5.46
N ILE A 68 -1.88 4.13 -4.54
CA ILE A 68 -2.73 4.70 -3.49
C ILE A 68 -2.09 4.39 -2.15
N ASN A 69 -1.74 5.43 -1.38
CA ASN A 69 -1.03 5.23 -0.11
C ASN A 69 -1.99 5.24 1.10
N LEU A 70 -2.42 4.06 1.56
CA LEU A 70 -3.27 3.90 2.76
C LEU A 70 -2.54 3.25 3.94
N ALA A 71 -1.24 3.00 3.81
CA ALA A 71 -0.43 2.48 4.90
C ALA A 71 -0.25 3.51 6.02
N GLY A 72 -0.34 3.03 7.26
CA GLY A 72 -0.10 3.85 8.43
C GLY A 72 -0.38 3.10 9.72
N ARG A 73 0.29 3.51 10.80
CA ARG A 73 -0.01 2.99 12.14
C ARG A 73 -1.36 3.51 12.63
N ASN A 74 -2.10 2.64 13.30
CA ASN A 74 -3.34 2.98 14.01
C ASN A 74 -3.08 4.07 15.06
N ILE A 75 -3.95 5.08 15.10
CA ILE A 75 -3.90 6.23 16.01
C ILE A 75 -4.73 6.03 17.29
N PHE A 76 -5.60 5.02 17.33
CA PHE A 76 -6.41 4.65 18.50
C PHE A 76 -5.55 3.90 19.53
N CYS A 77 -4.63 4.64 20.15
CA CYS A 77 -3.75 4.18 21.23
C CYS A 77 -3.40 5.36 22.15
N TYR A 78 -2.73 5.10 23.28
CA TYR A 78 -2.20 6.19 24.11
C TYR A 78 -1.05 6.93 23.41
N TRP A 79 -1.13 8.26 23.40
CA TRP A 79 -0.19 9.14 22.69
C TRP A 79 1.09 9.39 23.49
N THR A 80 1.86 8.33 23.72
CA THR A 80 3.23 8.45 24.23
C THR A 80 4.15 8.98 23.13
N GLU A 81 5.32 9.51 23.51
CA GLU A 81 6.32 9.96 22.53
C GLU A 81 6.73 8.86 21.55
N THR A 82 6.81 7.61 22.03
CA THR A 82 7.08 6.46 21.16
C THR A 82 5.93 6.18 20.19
N ALA A 83 4.66 6.31 20.63
CA ALA A 83 3.51 6.10 19.76
C ALA A 83 3.42 7.20 18.69
N LYS A 84 3.58 8.47 19.08
CA LYS A 84 3.62 9.62 18.15
C LYS A 84 4.70 9.44 17.09
N ARG A 85 5.92 9.07 17.51
CA ARG A 85 7.04 8.79 16.59
C ARG A 85 6.68 7.69 15.59
N ARG A 86 6.15 6.55 16.05
CA ARG A 86 5.74 5.44 15.16
C ARG A 86 4.64 5.84 14.19
N ILE A 87 3.65 6.62 14.63
CA ILE A 87 2.57 7.13 13.79
C ILE A 87 3.14 8.02 12.69
N HIS A 88 4.06 8.91 13.04
CA HIS A 88 4.72 9.83 12.11
C HIS A 88 5.62 9.08 11.12
N GLU A 89 6.52 8.24 11.61
CA GLU A 89 7.46 7.46 10.79
C GLU A 89 6.74 6.53 9.82
N SER A 90 5.65 5.88 10.24
CA SER A 90 4.90 4.96 9.36
C SER A 90 4.38 5.64 8.08
N ARG A 91 4.09 6.95 8.14
CA ARG A 91 3.61 7.75 7.02
C ARG A 91 4.77 8.30 6.19
N ILE A 92 5.75 8.93 6.86
CA ILE A 92 6.87 9.56 6.17
C ILE A 92 7.74 8.54 5.43
N LEU A 93 8.10 7.44 6.09
CA LEU A 93 8.99 6.45 5.50
C LEU A 93 8.31 5.71 4.35
N THR A 94 7.05 5.31 4.51
CA THR A 94 6.29 4.68 3.43
C THR A 94 6.18 5.60 2.22
N THR A 95 5.80 6.86 2.41
CA THR A 95 5.70 7.82 1.29
C THR A 95 7.03 8.01 0.59
N ARG A 96 8.13 8.14 1.34
CA ARG A 96 9.48 8.27 0.76
C ARG A 96 9.86 7.05 -0.08
N ASN A 97 9.59 5.84 0.42
CA ASN A 97 9.89 4.60 -0.29
C ASN A 97 9.03 4.45 -1.56
N VAL A 98 7.74 4.80 -1.48
CA VAL A 98 6.84 4.82 -2.64
C VAL A 98 7.38 5.80 -3.69
N VAL A 99 7.54 7.08 -3.34
CA VAL A 99 7.99 8.12 -4.27
C VAL A 99 9.36 7.80 -4.86
N GLY A 100 10.29 7.30 -4.05
CA GLY A 100 11.61 6.87 -4.51
C GLY A 100 11.57 5.73 -5.54
N ALA A 101 10.50 4.92 -5.54
CA ALA A 101 10.32 3.82 -6.47
C ALA A 101 9.56 4.21 -7.76
N MET A 102 8.96 5.40 -7.83
CA MET A 102 8.07 5.80 -8.95
C MET A 102 8.78 6.12 -10.28
N GLY A 103 10.12 6.00 -10.37
CA GLY A 103 10.88 6.25 -11.61
C GLY A 103 10.82 7.71 -12.12
N LYS A 104 11.60 8.03 -13.17
CA LYS A 104 11.73 9.40 -13.73
C LYS A 104 10.92 9.69 -15.02
N LYS A 105 10.23 8.70 -15.60
CA LYS A 105 9.44 8.87 -16.85
C LYS A 105 8.06 8.26 -16.68
N GLN A 106 7.00 9.03 -16.96
CA GLN A 106 5.58 8.65 -16.86
C GLN A 106 5.34 7.66 -15.72
N GLY A 107 5.81 8.02 -14.52
CA GLY A 107 5.60 7.22 -13.32
C GLY A 107 4.11 7.19 -12.96
N PRO A 108 3.71 6.25 -12.10
CA PRO A 108 2.32 6.17 -11.65
C PRO A 108 1.84 7.51 -11.08
N ILE A 109 0.53 7.73 -11.09
CA ILE A 109 -0.06 8.83 -10.31
C ILE A 109 -0.15 8.36 -8.85
N LEU A 110 0.41 9.14 -7.93
CA LEU A 110 0.25 8.93 -6.49
C LEU A 110 -1.03 9.62 -6.00
N LEU A 111 -1.92 8.84 -5.39
CA LEU A 111 -3.18 9.27 -4.78
C LEU A 111 -3.17 9.06 -3.27
#